data_AF-A0A5K1ET00-F1
#
_entry.id   AF-A0A5K1ET00-F1
#
_cell.length_a   1.000
_cell.length_b   1.000
_cell.length_c   1.000
_cell.angle_alpha   90.00
_cell.angle_beta   90.00
_cell.angle_gamma   90.00
#
_symmetry.space_group_name_H-M   'P 1'
#
loop_
_entity.id
_entity.type
_entity.pdbx_description
1 polymer ?
#
loop_
_entity_poly.entity_id
_entity_poly.type
_entity_poly.pdbx_seq_one_letter_code
_entity_poly.pdbx_strand_id
1 'polypeptide(L)' 'IVIWDALTSEKVARWPSNHIGAPRWLEHSPAEAAFVSCGTDRSVRFWKEIL' A
#
# COMPACT_ATOMS: atom_id res chain seq x y z
N ILE A 1 1.10 -0.95 -5.90
CA ILE A 1 0.78 0.17 -5.00
C ILE A 1 1.56 1.39 -5.48
N VAL A 2 0.91 2.55 -5.57
CA VAL A 2 1.59 3.81 -5.96
C VAL A 2 1.46 4.76 -4.78
N ILE A 3 2.58 5.35 -4.40
CA ILE A 3 2.67 6.27 -3.26
C ILE A 3 2.97 7.64 -3.84
N TRP A 4 2.23 8.63 -3.35
CA TRP A 4 2.32 10.01 -3.76
C TRP A 4 2.60 10.88 -2.55
N ASP A 5 3.42 11.89 -2.73
CA ASP A 5 3.46 13.01 -1.81
C ASP A 5 2.20 13.86 -2.04
N ALA A 6 1.40 14.04 -0.99
CA ALA A 6 0.12 14.75 -1.09
C ALA A 6 0.29 16.28 -1.19
N LEU A 7 1.43 16.83 -0.76
CA LEU A 7 1.72 18.27 -0.79
C LEU A 7 2.24 18.69 -2.17
N THR A 8 3.14 17.90 -2.76
CA THR A 8 3.79 18.21 -4.04
C THR A 8 3.11 17.57 -5.24
N SER A 9 2.21 16.59 -5.02
CA SER A 9 1.61 15.75 -6.07
C SER A 9 2.63 14.90 -6.85
N GLU A 10 3.82 14.69 -6.28
CA GLU A 10 4.85 13.86 -6.90
C GLU A 10 4.69 12.39 -6.54
N LYS A 11 5.05 11.51 -7.48
CA LYS A 11 5.08 10.07 -7.23
C LYS A 11 6.39 9.71 -6.54
N VAL A 12 6.31 9.34 -5.26
CA VAL A 12 7.49 9.00 -4.46
C VAL A 12 7.88 7.52 -4.57
N ALA A 13 6.93 6.63 -4.84
CA ALA A 13 7.23 5.21 -5.01
C ALA A 13 6.18 4.46 -5.83
N ARG A 14 6.63 3.33 -6.40
CA ARG A 14 5.77 2.33 -7.01
C ARG A 14 6.22 0.94 -6.56
N TRP A 15 5.42 0.32 -5.71
CA TRP A 15 5.68 -1.04 -5.23
C TRP A 15 4.86 -2.07 -6.02
N PRO A 16 5.46 -3.20 -6.42
CA PRO A 16 4.71 -4.28 -7.06
C PRO A 16 3.70 -4.83 -6.05
N SER A 17 2.40 -4.78 -6.36
CA SER A 17 1.38 -5.23 -5.40
C SER A 17 1.52 -6.71 -5.06
N ASN A 18 2.05 -7.52 -5.99
CA ASN A 18 2.14 -8.98 -5.92
C ASN A 18 0.80 -9.68 -5.63
N HIS A 19 -0.32 -8.97 -5.70
CA HIS A 19 -1.67 -9.52 -5.61
C HIS A 19 -2.04 -10.19 -6.93
N ILE A 20 -2.82 -11.28 -6.85
CA ILE A 20 -3.45 -11.86 -8.04
C ILE A 20 -4.72 -11.06 -8.31
N GLY A 21 -4.64 -10.15 -9.27
CA GLY A 21 -5.71 -9.20 -9.59
C GLY A 21 -5.63 -7.90 -8.78
N ALA A 22 -6.67 -7.07 -8.89
CA ALA A 22 -6.70 -5.77 -8.24
C ALA A 22 -6.95 -5.91 -6.72
N PRO A 23 -6.14 -5.25 -5.87
CA PRO A 23 -6.50 -5.04 -4.46
C PRO A 23 -7.86 -4.35 -4.39
N ARG A 24 -8.69 -4.76 -3.43
CA ARG A 24 -10.05 -4.22 -3.23
C ARG A 24 -10.16 -3.30 -2.02
N TRP A 25 -9.15 -3.33 -1.15
CA TRP A 25 -9.12 -2.53 0.07
C TRP A 25 -7.70 -2.06 0.40
N LEU A 26 -7.63 -0.89 1.03
CA LEU A 26 -6.44 -0.30 1.64
C LEU A 26 -6.84 0.31 2.99
N GLU A 27 -6.07 0.05 4.03
CA GLU A 27 -6.29 0.64 5.35
C GLU A 27 -4.95 1.04 5.98
N HIS A 28 -4.90 2.25 6.53
CA HIS A 28 -3.69 2.83 7.13
C HIS A 28 -3.71 2.60 8.64
N SER A 29 -2.58 2.18 9.20
CA SER A 29 -2.43 1.99 10.64
C SER A 29 -2.59 3.33 11.39
N PRO A 30 -3.40 3.41 12.45
CA PRO A 30 -3.46 4.62 13.27
C PRO A 30 -2.23 4.78 14.19
N ALA A 31 -1.38 3.75 14.32
CA ALA A 31 -0.30 3.69 15.30
C ALA A 31 1.10 3.91 14.69
N GLU A 32 1.29 3.63 13.39
CA GLU A 32 2.58 3.74 12.73
C GLU A 32 2.43 4.07 11.24
N ALA A 33 3.51 4.52 10.60
CA ALA A 33 3.58 4.79 9.17
C ALA A 33 3.60 3.48 8.35
N ALA A 34 2.47 2.78 8.37
CA ALA A 34 2.27 1.51 7.70
C ALA A 34 0.83 1.37 7.24
N PHE A 35 0.58 0.46 6.29
CA PHE A 35 -0.76 0.17 5.81
C PHE A 35 -0.89 -1.29 5.37
N VAL A 36 -2.13 -1.76 5.23
CA VAL A 36 -2.45 -3.07 4.68
C VAL A 36 -3.21 -2.96 3.36
N SER A 37 -3.01 -3.95 2.49
CA SER A 37 -3.83 -4.16 1.30
C SER A 37 -4.39 -5.57 1.26
N CYS A 38 -5.63 -5.73 0.80
CA CYS A 38 -6.24 -7.05 0.59
C CYS A 38 -7.12 -7.09 -0.67
N GLY A 39 -7.39 -8.30 -1.17
CA GLY A 39 -8.16 -8.51 -2.39
C GLY A 39 -8.74 -9.92 -2.53
N THR A 40 -9.23 -10.24 -3.71
CA THR A 40 -9.88 -11.53 -4.03
C THR A 40 -8.91 -12.70 -4.07
N ASP A 41 -7.60 -12.45 -4.02
CA ASP A 41 -6.56 -13.48 -3.99
C ASP A 41 -6.37 -14.14 -2.62
N ARG A 42 -7.27 -13.84 -1.66
CA ARG A 42 -7.30 -14.42 -0.30
C ARG A 42 -6.02 -14.17 0.49
N SER A 43 -5.37 -13.02 0.24
CA SER A 43 -4.16 -12.64 0.94
C SER A 43 -4.21 -11.19 1.41
N VAL A 44 -3.50 -10.93 2.52
CA VAL A 44 -3.28 -9.62 3.10
C VAL A 44 -1.80 -9.31 2.99
N ARG A 45 -1.45 -8.09 2.58
CA ARG A 45 -0.07 -7.61 2.54
C ARG A 45 0.08 -6.44 3.48
N PHE A 46 1.14 -6.48 4.27
CA PHE A 46 1.56 -5.42 5.16
C PHE A 46 2.69 -4.64 4.52
N TRP A 47 2.60 -3.32 4.60
CA TRP A 47 3.52 -2.40 3.97
C TRP A 47 4.03 -1.41 5.01
N LYS A 48 5.35 -1.37 5.17
CA LYS A 48 6.04 -0.45 6.07
C LYS A 48 7.38 -0.12 5.44
N GLU A 49 7.76 1.15 5.52
CA GLU A 49 9.11 1.55 5.14
C GLU A 49 10.10 1.01 6.17
N ILE A 50 11.14 0.33 5.70
CA ILE A 50 12.24 -0.15 6.54
C ILE A 50 13.44 0.72 6.18
N LEU A 51 13.97 1.43 7.16
CA LEU A 51 15.21 2.22 7.04
C LEU A 51 16.42 1.32 6.77
#